data_AF-V5BEH7-F1
#
_entry.id   AF-V5BEH7-F1
#
_cell.length_a   1.000
_cell.length_b   1.000
_cell.length_c   1.000
_cell.angle_alpha   90.00
_cell.angle_beta   90.00
_cell.angle_gamma   90.00
#
_symmetry.space_group_name_H-M   'P 1'
#
loop_
_entity.id
_entity.type
_entity.pdbx_description
1 polymer ?
#
loop_
_entity_poly.entity_id
_entity_poly.type
_entity_poly.pdbx_seq_one_letter_code
_entity_poly.pdbx_strand_id
1 'polypeptide(L)'
;MDNICTAFLNIGISDITSLLGVLGTIVTVIGFAFGCYFAVLAIDAYSHVKAIKNIKNDADNASKSAQDSLSSIITYEKRIKDDEVILNAIKCDICTEIDEIFSIHIGLFSDFNFANLDDISKFRKSLYRRRSLQALKNAKIIDSKLLNSRILEMYQYGIKDDIVILEELLSSNYLNEETRVILKQVKESILSNGDV
;
A
#
# COMPACT_ATOMS: atom_id res chain seq x y z
N MET A 1 57.63 -13.12 -20.21
CA MET A 1 58.94 -13.81 -20.20
C MET A 1 58.61 -15.29 -20.25
N ASP A 2 58.55 -15.81 -21.47
CA ASP A 2 58.04 -17.15 -21.74
C ASP A 2 59.19 -18.15 -21.57
N ASN A 3 59.18 -18.89 -20.46
CA ASN A 3 60.05 -20.03 -20.27
C ASN A 3 59.47 -21.22 -21.04
N ILE A 4 59.79 -21.29 -22.34
CA ILE A 4 59.58 -22.50 -23.13
C ILE A 4 60.62 -23.52 -22.66
N CYS A 5 60.18 -24.48 -21.86
CA CYS A 5 61.00 -25.63 -21.47
C CYS A 5 61.19 -26.51 -22.72
N THR A 6 62.33 -26.38 -23.38
CA THR A 6 62.69 -27.16 -24.56
C THR A 6 63.42 -28.43 -24.12
N ALA A 7 62.79 -29.58 -24.33
CA ALA A 7 63.44 -30.87 -24.18
C ALA A 7 64.21 -31.20 -25.48
N PHE A 8 65.55 -31.19 -25.42
CA PHE A 8 66.38 -31.66 -26.53
C PHE A 8 66.60 -33.17 -26.42
N LEU A 9 66.02 -33.92 -27.35
CA LEU A 9 66.32 -35.34 -27.55
C LEU A 9 67.44 -35.46 -28.59
N ASN A 10 68.67 -35.67 -28.12
CA ASN A 10 69.80 -36.00 -28.98
C ASN A 10 69.83 -37.52 -29.21
N ILE A 11 69.44 -37.97 -30.40
CA ILE A 11 69.34 -39.39 -30.74
C ILE A 11 70.36 -39.70 -31.84
N GLY A 12 71.44 -40.37 -31.49
CA GLY A 12 72.29 -41.07 -32.46
C GLY A 12 71.55 -42.32 -32.95
N ILE A 13 71.13 -42.33 -34.21
CA ILE A 13 70.40 -43.47 -34.78
C ILE A 13 71.41 -44.47 -35.33
N SER A 14 71.53 -45.64 -34.68
CA SER A 14 72.27 -46.77 -35.26
C SER A 14 71.58 -48.14 -35.15
N ASP A 15 70.32 -48.24 -34.68
CA ASP A 15 69.60 -49.53 -34.63
C ASP A 15 68.06 -49.41 -34.59
N ILE A 16 67.33 -50.37 -35.18
CA ILE A 16 65.83 -50.39 -35.28
C ILE A 16 65.16 -50.35 -33.89
N THR A 17 65.77 -50.96 -32.89
CA THR A 17 65.33 -50.98 -31.49
C THR A 17 65.33 -49.57 -30.87
N SER A 18 66.24 -48.70 -31.29
CA SER A 18 66.30 -47.31 -30.84
C SER A 18 65.18 -46.46 -31.44
N LEU A 19 64.77 -46.75 -32.68
CA LEU A 19 63.65 -46.08 -33.36
C LEU A 19 62.31 -46.39 -32.67
N LEU A 20 62.06 -47.64 -32.28
CA LEU A 20 60.86 -48.04 -31.53
C LEU A 20 60.78 -47.37 -30.14
N GLY A 21 61.91 -47.23 -29.44
CA GLY A 21 61.98 -46.52 -28.16
C GLY A 21 61.65 -45.02 -28.28
N VAL A 22 62.12 -44.39 -29.36
CA VAL A 22 61.82 -42.99 -29.69
C VAL A 22 60.33 -42.81 -30.03
N LEU A 23 59.76 -43.69 -30.85
CA LEU A 23 58.33 -43.66 -31.17
C LEU A 23 57.47 -43.86 -29.91
N GLY A 24 57.84 -44.79 -29.03
CA GLY A 24 57.16 -45.00 -27.75
C GLY A 24 57.20 -43.75 -26.86
N THR A 25 58.34 -43.05 -26.83
CA THR A 25 58.49 -41.81 -26.06
C THR A 25 57.62 -40.69 -26.63
N ILE A 26 57.58 -40.54 -27.96
CA ILE A 26 56.71 -39.56 -28.65
C ILE A 26 55.23 -39.83 -28.34
N VAL A 27 54.79 -41.08 -28.45
CA VAL A 27 53.40 -41.46 -28.14
C VAL A 27 53.07 -41.17 -26.67
N THR A 28 54.01 -41.41 -25.75
CA THR A 28 53.81 -41.13 -24.32
C THR A 28 53.71 -39.64 -24.04
N VAL A 29 54.56 -38.81 -24.67
CA VAL A 29 54.53 -37.35 -24.55
C VAL A 29 53.22 -36.79 -25.09
N ILE A 30 52.77 -37.27 -26.26
CA ILE A 30 51.48 -36.86 -26.86
C ILE A 30 50.32 -37.28 -25.96
N GLY A 31 50.33 -38.51 -25.45
CA GLY A 31 49.31 -39.02 -24.53
C GLY A 31 49.23 -38.20 -23.23
N PHE A 32 50.38 -37.84 -22.66
CA PHE A 32 50.44 -36.98 -21.48
C PHE A 32 49.94 -35.56 -21.78
N ALA A 33 50.32 -34.98 -22.93
CA ALA A 33 49.85 -33.66 -23.34
C ALA A 33 48.32 -33.61 -23.53
N PHE A 34 47.73 -34.62 -24.18
CA PHE A 34 46.27 -34.74 -24.28
C PHE A 34 45.61 -34.96 -22.91
N GLY A 35 46.20 -35.80 -22.06
CA GLY A 35 45.72 -36.03 -20.69
C GLY A 35 45.70 -34.73 -19.86
N CYS A 36 46.77 -33.95 -19.90
CA CYS A 36 46.84 -32.64 -19.26
C CYS A 36 45.83 -31.65 -19.85
N TYR A 37 45.66 -31.62 -21.16
CA TYR A 37 44.68 -30.75 -21.83
C TYR A 37 43.25 -31.03 -21.34
N PHE A 38 42.82 -32.30 -21.34
CA PHE A 38 41.49 -32.67 -20.86
C PHE A 38 41.33 -32.49 -19.34
N ALA A 39 42.39 -32.69 -18.56
CA ALA A 39 42.35 -32.43 -17.12
C ALA A 39 42.11 -30.93 -16.80
N VAL A 40 42.79 -30.02 -17.53
CA VAL A 40 42.58 -28.58 -17.38
C VAL A 40 41.15 -28.18 -17.78
N LEU A 41 40.65 -28.70 -18.90
CA LEU A 41 39.29 -28.42 -19.37
C LEU A 41 38.21 -28.92 -18.40
N ALA A 42 38.44 -30.09 -17.77
CA ALA A 42 37.56 -30.60 -16.74
C ALA A 42 37.58 -29.71 -15.48
N ILE A 43 38.76 -29.28 -15.01
CA ILE A 43 38.89 -28.38 -13.84
C ILE A 43 38.14 -27.06 -14.08
N ASP A 44 38.29 -26.48 -15.27
CA ASP A 44 37.63 -25.23 -15.64
C ASP A 44 36.09 -25.39 -15.62
N ALA A 45 35.57 -26.46 -16.25
CA ALA A 45 34.15 -26.80 -16.22
C ALA A 45 33.62 -27.01 -14.79
N TYR A 46 34.35 -27.73 -13.94
CA TYR A 46 33.99 -27.92 -12.53
C TYR A 46 33.96 -26.59 -11.75
N SER A 47 34.87 -25.66 -12.05
CA SER A 47 34.90 -24.34 -11.42
C SER A 47 33.64 -23.53 -11.75
N HIS A 48 33.19 -23.56 -13.02
CA HIS A 48 31.96 -22.92 -13.46
C HIS A 48 30.71 -23.55 -12.85
N VAL A 49 30.64 -24.89 -12.77
CA VAL A 49 29.51 -25.59 -12.12
C VAL A 49 29.41 -25.22 -10.64
N LYS A 50 30.55 -25.08 -9.94
CA LYS A 50 30.57 -24.63 -8.54
C LYS A 50 30.08 -23.19 -8.41
N ALA A 51 30.52 -22.28 -9.29
CA ALA A 51 30.05 -20.90 -9.31
C ALA A 51 28.53 -20.80 -9.56
N ILE A 52 28.01 -21.56 -10.53
CA ILE A 52 26.57 -21.64 -10.82
C ILE A 52 25.79 -22.15 -9.61
N LYS A 53 26.29 -23.19 -8.92
CA LYS A 53 25.64 -23.72 -7.72
C LYS A 53 25.58 -22.69 -6.59
N ASN A 54 26.64 -21.91 -6.40
CA ASN A 54 26.67 -20.84 -5.40
C ASN A 54 25.67 -19.73 -5.75
N ILE A 55 25.67 -19.24 -6.99
CA ILE A 55 24.72 -18.23 -7.48
C ILE A 55 23.29 -18.73 -7.31
N LYS A 56 23.01 -20.00 -7.62
CA LYS A 56 21.69 -20.60 -7.43
C LYS A 56 21.28 -20.57 -5.96
N ASN A 57 22.15 -20.99 -5.04
CA ASN A 57 21.86 -20.97 -3.61
C ASN A 57 21.61 -19.54 -3.10
N ASP A 58 22.40 -18.57 -3.56
CA ASP A 58 22.23 -17.17 -3.19
C ASP A 58 20.90 -16.61 -3.72
N ALA A 59 20.52 -16.96 -4.95
CA ALA A 59 19.24 -16.59 -5.54
C ALA A 59 18.06 -17.25 -4.82
N ASP A 60 18.17 -18.54 -4.47
CA ASP A 60 17.13 -19.26 -3.71
C ASP A 60 16.94 -18.63 -2.31
N ASN A 61 18.05 -18.28 -1.64
CA ASN A 61 18.02 -17.61 -0.34
C ASN A 61 17.40 -16.20 -0.43
N ALA A 62 17.80 -15.41 -1.45
CA ALA A 62 17.24 -14.09 -1.69
C ALA A 62 15.74 -14.17 -2.02
N SER A 63 15.33 -15.13 -2.84
CA SER A 63 13.92 -15.38 -3.18
C SER A 63 13.12 -15.74 -1.93
N LYS A 64 13.65 -16.60 -1.06
CA LYS A 64 12.99 -16.96 0.19
C LYS A 64 12.84 -15.75 1.12
N SER A 65 13.91 -14.95 1.28
CA SER A 65 13.86 -13.71 2.08
C SER A 65 12.86 -12.69 1.54
N ALA A 66 12.77 -12.54 0.21
CA ALA A 66 11.78 -11.70 -0.44
C ALA A 66 10.35 -12.21 -0.20
N GLN A 67 10.13 -13.53 -0.26
CA GLN A 67 8.84 -14.14 0.02
C GLN A 67 8.40 -13.95 1.48
N ASP A 68 9.33 -14.10 2.43
CA ASP A 68 9.09 -13.86 3.85
C ASP A 68 8.74 -12.37 4.11
N SER A 69 9.44 -11.46 3.44
CA SER A 69 9.17 -10.02 3.50
C SER A 69 7.79 -9.67 2.92
N LEU A 70 7.42 -10.27 1.78
CA LEU A 70 6.11 -10.08 1.16
C LEU A 70 4.97 -10.58 2.08
N SER A 71 5.14 -11.75 2.69
CA SER A 71 4.18 -12.30 3.66
C SER A 71 4.00 -11.36 4.86
N SER A 72 5.10 -10.78 5.35
CA SER A 72 5.08 -9.81 6.44
C SER A 72 4.34 -8.53 6.05
N ILE A 73 4.60 -7.99 4.85
CA ILE A 73 3.91 -6.81 4.32
C ILE A 73 2.41 -7.06 4.20
N ILE A 74 1.98 -8.20 3.64
CA ILE A 74 0.56 -8.56 3.53
C ILE A 74 -0.09 -8.62 4.92
N THR A 75 0.62 -9.15 5.92
CA THR A 75 0.14 -9.22 7.30
C THR A 75 -0.02 -7.82 7.91
N TYR A 76 0.94 -6.91 7.68
CA TYR A 76 0.83 -5.52 8.13
C TYR A 76 -0.29 -4.76 7.42
N GLU A 77 -0.44 -4.95 6.11
CA GLU A 77 -1.53 -4.34 5.34
C GLU A 77 -2.90 -4.76 5.89
N LYS A 78 -3.06 -6.05 6.23
CA LYS A 78 -4.28 -6.53 6.88
C LYS A 78 -4.53 -5.86 8.23
N ARG A 79 -3.51 -5.76 9.09
CA ARG A 79 -3.63 -5.08 10.39
C ARG A 79 -4.01 -3.61 10.25
N ILE A 80 -3.42 -2.89 9.30
CA ILE A 80 -3.76 -1.50 9.02
C ILE A 80 -5.22 -1.36 8.59
N LYS A 81 -5.73 -2.27 7.74
CA LYS A 81 -7.15 -2.29 7.36
C LYS A 81 -8.06 -2.58 8.54
N ASP A 82 -7.70 -3.54 9.39
CA ASP A 82 -8.47 -3.86 10.60
C ASP A 82 -8.49 -2.66 11.59
N ASP A 83 -7.34 -2.00 11.78
CA ASP A 83 -7.22 -0.80 12.61
C ASP A 83 -8.02 0.38 12.04
N GLU A 84 -8.08 0.55 10.72
CA GLU A 84 -8.90 1.58 10.07
C GLU A 84 -10.40 1.35 10.33
N VAL A 85 -10.86 0.10 10.30
CA VAL A 85 -12.24 -0.26 10.62
C VAL A 85 -12.57 0.10 12.07
N ILE A 86 -11.71 -0.27 13.02
CA ILE A 86 -11.88 0.05 14.45
C ILE A 86 -11.89 1.56 14.66
N LEU A 87 -10.95 2.28 14.04
CA LEU A 87 -10.87 3.73 14.16
C LEU A 87 -12.12 4.42 13.60
N ASN A 88 -12.66 3.94 12.47
CA ASN A 88 -13.90 4.48 11.91
C ASN A 88 -15.10 4.20 12.81
N ALA A 89 -15.17 3.03 13.46
CA ALA A 89 -16.21 2.74 14.45
C ALA A 89 -16.14 3.71 15.65
N ILE A 90 -14.94 3.90 16.24
CA ILE A 90 -14.73 4.85 17.35
C ILE A 90 -15.13 6.27 16.93
N LYS A 91 -14.76 6.70 15.72
CA LYS A 91 -15.13 8.03 15.22
C LYS A 91 -16.65 8.16 15.01
N CYS A 92 -17.33 7.10 14.56
CA CYS A 92 -18.79 7.08 14.44
C CYS A 92 -19.46 7.21 15.81
N ASP A 93 -18.98 6.49 16.82
CA ASP A 93 -19.48 6.57 18.20
C ASP A 93 -19.32 8.00 18.76
N ILE A 94 -18.13 8.58 18.60
CA ILE A 94 -17.86 9.98 19.00
C ILE A 94 -18.80 10.95 18.28
N CYS A 95 -19.04 10.77 16.98
CA CYS A 95 -19.96 11.65 16.25
C CYS A 95 -21.40 11.55 16.78
N THR A 96 -21.83 10.34 17.16
CA THR A 96 -23.15 10.07 17.72
C THR A 96 -23.29 10.70 19.11
N GLU A 97 -22.30 10.54 19.98
CA GLU A 97 -22.27 11.16 21.31
C GLU A 97 -22.30 12.70 21.23
N ILE A 98 -21.53 13.30 20.31
CA ILE A 98 -21.57 14.76 20.11
C ILE A 98 -22.97 15.19 19.62
N ASP A 99 -23.60 14.41 18.73
CA ASP A 99 -24.95 14.69 18.25
C ASP A 99 -26.00 14.63 19.38
N GLU A 100 -25.87 13.67 20.29
CA GLU A 100 -26.68 13.55 21.50
C GLU A 100 -26.46 14.74 22.44
N ILE A 101 -25.21 15.17 22.65
CA ILE A 101 -24.89 16.37 23.43
C ILE A 101 -25.62 17.58 22.84
N PHE A 102 -25.55 17.80 21.53
CA PHE A 102 -26.31 18.89 20.90
C PHE A 102 -27.82 18.73 21.11
N SER A 103 -28.35 17.51 21.00
CA SER A 103 -29.78 17.22 21.22
C SER A 103 -30.23 17.58 22.63
N ILE A 104 -29.45 17.20 23.65
CA ILE A 104 -29.71 17.55 25.05
C ILE A 104 -29.68 19.07 25.24
N HIS A 105 -28.64 19.74 24.71
CA HIS A 105 -28.52 21.20 24.84
C HIS A 105 -29.71 21.91 24.19
N ILE A 106 -30.12 21.49 23.00
CA ILE A 106 -31.29 22.03 22.31
C ILE A 106 -32.58 21.81 23.13
N GLY A 107 -32.75 20.62 23.72
CA GLY A 107 -33.90 20.28 24.57
C GLY A 107 -33.98 21.11 25.85
N LEU A 108 -32.84 21.43 26.46
CA LEU A 108 -32.82 22.36 27.60
C LEU A 108 -33.44 23.72 27.22
N PHE A 109 -33.23 24.21 26.00
CA PHE A 109 -33.82 25.49 25.59
C PHE A 109 -35.32 25.42 25.27
N SER A 110 -35.92 24.25 25.09
CA SER A 110 -37.37 24.13 24.90
C SER A 110 -38.15 24.13 26.21
N ASP A 111 -37.54 23.73 27.32
CA ASP A 111 -38.26 23.43 28.56
C ASP A 111 -38.31 24.61 29.54
N PHE A 112 -37.46 25.64 29.35
CA PHE A 112 -37.40 26.80 30.23
C PHE A 112 -38.11 28.02 29.60
N ASN A 113 -38.96 28.66 30.40
CA ASN A 113 -39.63 29.91 30.03
C ASN A 113 -38.67 31.09 30.29
N PHE A 114 -37.87 31.43 29.28
CA PHE A 114 -36.87 32.47 29.42
C PHE A 114 -37.41 33.86 29.11
N ALA A 115 -36.92 34.87 29.83
CA ALA A 115 -37.36 36.27 29.69
C ALA A 115 -37.01 36.93 28.34
N ASN A 116 -36.04 36.39 27.59
CA ASN A 116 -35.60 36.93 26.30
C ASN A 116 -35.68 35.86 25.19
N LEU A 117 -36.90 35.67 24.68
CA LEU A 117 -37.25 34.58 23.75
C LEU A 117 -36.56 34.69 22.39
N ASP A 118 -36.21 35.89 21.92
CA ASP A 118 -35.61 36.09 20.59
C ASP A 118 -34.14 35.64 20.52
N ASP A 119 -33.33 36.01 21.52
CA ASP A 119 -31.93 35.60 21.58
C ASP A 119 -31.78 34.08 21.76
N ILE A 120 -32.69 33.46 22.52
CA ILE A 120 -32.71 32.01 22.70
C ILE A 120 -33.16 31.28 21.45
N SER A 121 -34.14 31.83 20.72
CA SER A 121 -34.54 31.30 19.41
C SER A 121 -33.36 31.31 18.44
N LYS A 122 -32.62 32.42 18.35
CA LYS A 122 -31.41 32.54 17.52
C LYS A 122 -30.32 31.55 17.95
N PHE A 123 -30.06 31.44 19.25
CA PHE A 123 -29.08 30.49 19.78
C PHE A 123 -29.46 29.04 19.45
N ARG A 124 -30.73 28.67 19.67
CA ARG A 124 -31.24 27.33 19.34
C ARG A 124 -31.11 27.00 17.85
N LYS A 125 -31.48 27.93 16.97
CA LYS A 125 -31.26 27.78 15.51
C LYS A 125 -29.78 27.56 15.18
N SER A 126 -28.88 28.29 15.84
CA SER A 126 -27.44 28.12 15.66
C SER A 126 -26.94 26.73 16.10
N LEU A 127 -27.53 26.14 17.15
CA LEU A 127 -27.19 24.80 17.61
C LEU A 127 -27.64 23.74 16.60
N TYR A 128 -28.87 23.81 16.09
CA TYR A 128 -29.35 22.92 15.03
C TYR A 128 -28.46 22.97 13.78
N ARG A 129 -28.10 24.18 13.35
CA ARG A 129 -27.18 24.38 12.22
C ARG A 129 -25.81 23.76 12.51
N ARG A 130 -25.20 24.02 13.68
CA ARG A 130 -23.89 23.48 14.06
C ARG A 130 -23.88 21.95 14.15
N ARG A 131 -24.89 21.34 14.76
CA ARG A 131 -25.08 19.89 14.81
C ARG A 131 -25.13 19.31 13.40
N SER A 132 -25.91 19.93 12.53
CA SER A 132 -26.06 19.45 11.15
C SER A 132 -24.76 19.58 10.33
N LEU A 133 -24.05 20.69 10.48
CA LEU A 133 -22.74 20.89 9.85
C LEU A 133 -21.70 19.89 10.34
N GLN A 134 -21.71 19.55 11.62
CA GLN A 134 -20.82 18.54 12.18
C GLN A 134 -21.12 17.16 11.58
N ALA A 135 -22.39 16.77 11.44
CA ALA A 135 -22.77 15.52 10.80
C ALA A 135 -22.35 15.49 9.31
N LEU A 136 -22.60 16.58 8.57
CA LEU A 136 -22.20 16.73 7.17
C LEU A 136 -20.69 16.59 6.96
N LYS A 137 -19.88 17.26 7.79
CA LYS A 137 -18.41 17.14 7.73
C LYS A 137 -17.89 15.73 8.00
N ASN A 138 -18.70 14.90 8.68
CA ASN A 138 -18.38 13.52 9.02
C ASN A 138 -19.24 12.52 8.24
N ALA A 139 -19.85 12.91 7.12
CA ALA A 139 -20.78 12.10 6.35
C ALA A 139 -20.23 10.73 5.90
N LYS A 140 -18.90 10.58 5.77
CA LYS A 140 -18.25 9.31 5.40
C LYS A 140 -18.34 8.24 6.50
N ILE A 141 -18.42 8.65 7.76
CA ILE A 141 -18.28 7.75 8.92
C ILE A 141 -19.56 7.62 9.75
N ILE A 142 -20.52 8.53 9.60
CA ILE A 142 -21.78 8.48 10.37
C ILE A 142 -22.83 7.59 9.69
N ASP A 143 -23.78 7.09 10.48
CA ASP A 143 -24.92 6.33 9.98
C ASP A 143 -25.77 7.17 8.99
N SER A 144 -26.26 6.51 7.94
CA SER A 144 -27.00 7.19 6.87
C SER A 144 -28.34 7.77 7.32
N LYS A 145 -29.02 7.16 8.31
CA LYS A 145 -30.27 7.70 8.84
C LYS A 145 -29.99 8.97 9.64
N LEU A 146 -28.94 8.95 10.46
CA LEU A 146 -28.51 10.14 11.20
C LEU A 146 -28.13 11.25 10.21
N LEU A 147 -27.29 10.96 9.21
CA LEU A 147 -26.92 11.92 8.17
C LEU A 147 -28.14 12.53 7.48
N ASN A 148 -29.09 11.70 7.02
CA ASN A 148 -30.30 12.17 6.36
C ASN A 148 -31.13 13.08 7.27
N SER A 149 -31.29 12.72 8.55
CA SER A 149 -32.00 13.56 9.51
C SER A 149 -31.35 14.95 9.69
N ARG A 150 -30.02 15.01 9.64
CA ARG A 150 -29.24 16.25 9.78
C ARG A 150 -29.20 17.07 8.50
N ILE A 151 -29.26 16.43 7.33
CA ILE A 151 -29.48 17.14 6.05
C ILE A 151 -30.84 17.85 6.07
N LEU A 152 -31.89 17.22 6.59
CA LEU A 152 -33.20 17.85 6.70
C LEU A 152 -33.23 19.01 7.70
N GLU A 153 -32.41 19.00 8.73
CA GLU A 153 -32.24 20.16 9.61
C GLU A 153 -31.55 21.34 8.89
N MET A 154 -30.61 21.06 7.99
CA MET A 154 -30.02 22.11 7.15
C MET A 154 -31.03 22.78 6.23
N TYR A 155 -32.06 22.07 5.78
CA TYR A 155 -33.16 22.69 5.04
C TYR A 155 -33.82 23.82 5.84
N GLN A 156 -33.92 23.68 7.16
CA GLN A 156 -34.59 24.64 8.04
C GLN A 156 -33.67 25.73 8.59
N TYR A 157 -32.41 25.39 8.85
CA TYR A 157 -31.48 26.24 9.61
C TYR A 157 -30.17 26.56 8.89
N GLY A 158 -29.95 26.03 7.68
CA GLY A 158 -28.77 26.28 6.88
C GLY A 158 -28.75 27.70 6.30
N ILE A 159 -27.55 28.22 6.03
CA ILE A 159 -27.34 29.52 5.38
C ILE A 159 -26.50 29.38 4.11
N LYS A 160 -26.43 30.44 3.31
CA LYS A 160 -25.68 30.45 2.04
C LYS A 160 -24.21 30.00 2.18
N ASP A 161 -23.53 30.39 3.25
CA ASP A 161 -22.14 30.00 3.51
C ASP A 161 -21.95 28.47 3.63
N ASP A 162 -23.00 27.74 4.00
CA ASP A 162 -22.94 26.29 4.18
C ASP A 162 -22.99 25.53 2.85
N ILE A 163 -23.33 26.19 1.74
CA ILE A 163 -23.45 25.58 0.41
C ILE A 163 -22.13 24.93 -0.01
N VAL A 164 -20.99 25.50 0.35
CA VAL A 164 -19.66 24.96 0.04
C VAL A 164 -19.53 23.51 0.53
N ILE A 165 -20.01 23.23 1.76
CA ILE A 165 -19.96 21.89 2.35
C ILE A 165 -20.92 20.95 1.62
N LEU A 166 -22.10 21.44 1.21
CA LEU A 166 -23.06 20.64 0.44
C LEU A 166 -22.51 20.27 -0.94
N GLU A 167 -21.78 21.18 -1.59
CA GLU A 167 -21.13 20.95 -2.88
C GLU A 167 -19.99 19.93 -2.77
N GLU A 168 -19.12 20.07 -1.75
CA GLU A 168 -18.09 19.09 -1.45
C GLU A 168 -18.69 17.69 -1.28
N LEU A 169 -19.79 17.59 -0.52
CA LEU A 169 -20.49 16.32 -0.31
C LEU A 169 -21.14 15.77 -1.57
N LEU A 170 -21.78 16.60 -2.39
CA LEU A 170 -22.35 16.19 -3.68
C LEU A 170 -21.27 15.71 -4.66
N SER A 171 -20.04 16.22 -4.56
CA SER A 171 -18.92 15.74 -5.37
C SER A 171 -18.33 14.40 -4.91
N SER A 172 -18.70 13.94 -3.70
CA SER A 172 -18.16 12.72 -3.11
C SER A 172 -18.80 11.44 -3.67
N ASN A 173 -18.07 10.33 -3.61
CA ASN A 173 -18.50 9.02 -4.14
C ASN A 173 -19.11 8.08 -3.09
N TYR A 174 -19.18 8.49 -1.82
CA TYR A 174 -19.62 7.62 -0.71
C TYR A 174 -21.08 7.85 -0.30
N LEU A 175 -21.77 8.85 -0.85
CA LEU A 175 -23.20 9.05 -0.62
C LEU A 175 -24.01 8.12 -1.51
N ASN A 176 -25.05 7.51 -0.95
CA ASN A 176 -26.06 6.81 -1.73
C ASN A 176 -26.92 7.80 -2.54
N GLU A 177 -27.65 7.30 -3.54
CA GLU A 177 -28.41 8.16 -4.44
C GLU A 177 -29.57 8.89 -3.75
N GLU A 178 -30.21 8.26 -2.76
CA GLU A 178 -31.30 8.86 -1.99
C GLU A 178 -30.81 10.10 -1.22
N THR A 179 -29.73 9.96 -0.45
CA THR A 179 -29.07 11.05 0.27
C THR A 179 -28.61 12.14 -0.68
N ARG A 180 -28.08 11.78 -1.86
CA ARG A 180 -27.66 12.74 -2.89
C ARG A 180 -28.83 13.56 -3.42
N VAL A 181 -29.99 12.95 -3.65
CA VAL A 181 -31.21 13.64 -4.08
C VAL A 181 -31.69 14.62 -3.01
N ILE A 182 -31.78 14.18 -1.74
CA ILE A 182 -32.17 15.05 -0.62
C ILE A 182 -31.20 16.23 -0.51
N LEU A 183 -29.89 15.98 -0.58
CA LEU A 183 -28.86 17.00 -0.45
C LEU A 183 -28.95 18.08 -1.56
N LYS A 184 -29.27 17.68 -2.80
CA LYS A 184 -29.52 18.62 -3.91
C LYS A 184 -30.72 19.52 -3.61
N GLN A 185 -31.83 18.94 -3.15
CA GLN A 185 -33.04 19.71 -2.82
C GLN A 185 -32.78 20.70 -1.67
N VAL A 186 -32.02 20.29 -0.65
CA VAL A 186 -31.62 21.19 0.44
C VAL A 186 -30.74 22.34 -0.05
N LYS A 187 -29.76 22.05 -0.91
CA LYS A 187 -28.92 23.08 -1.52
C LYS A 187 -29.75 24.11 -2.30
N GLU A 188 -30.67 23.65 -3.14
CA GLU A 188 -31.56 24.52 -3.94
C GLU A 188 -32.44 25.40 -3.05
N SER A 189 -32.98 24.85 -1.96
CA SER A 189 -33.78 25.59 -0.98
C SER A 189 -32.98 26.67 -0.26
N ILE A 190 -31.75 26.38 0.17
CA ILE A 190 -30.88 27.38 0.82
C ILE A 190 -30.52 28.50 -0.17
N LEU A 191 -30.27 28.14 -1.43
CA LEU A 191 -30.01 29.11 -2.50
C LEU A 191 -31.22 30.03 -2.74
N SER A 192 -32.45 29.49 -2.75
CA SER A 192 -33.66 30.28 -2.99
C SER A 192 -34.11 31.13 -1.80
N ASN A 193 -33.80 30.70 -0.56
CA ASN A 193 -34.29 31.34 0.65
C ASN A 193 -33.28 32.27 1.34
N GLY A 194 -31.99 32.20 0.99
CA GLY A 194 -30.93 32.89 1.72
C GLY A 194 -30.79 34.41 1.50
N ASP A 195 -31.87 35.11 1.13
CA ASP A 195 -31.92 36.58 1.01
C ASP A 195 -32.83 37.26 2.06
N VAL A 196 -33.14 36.57 3.17
CA VAL A 196 -33.85 37.15 4.32
C VAL A 196 -32.95 37.21 5.54
#